data_AF-A0A2M9P9I6-F1
#
_entry.id   AF-A0A2M9P9I6-F1
#
_cell.length_a   1.000
_cell.length_b   1.000
_cell.length_c   1.000
_cell.angle_alpha   90.00
_cell.angle_beta   90.00
_cell.angle_gamma   90.00
#
_symmetry.space_group_name_H-M   'P 1'
#
loop_
_entity.id
_entity.type
_entity.pdbx_description
1 polymer ?
#
loop_
_entity_poly.entity_id
_entity_poly.type
_entity_poly.pdbx_seq_one_letter_code
_entity_poly.pdbx_strand_id
1 'polypeptide(L)'
;THSVDEALLLADRILLLSPRPGRVVEELSVPFRRPRSTFDPRTDAAFPALRRHLWDRLRAMVLSDPNSDFFETPVAGIPICDEFSSSGA
;
A
#
# COMPACT_ATOMS: atom_id res chain seq x y z
N THR A 1 0.74 3.00 13.07
CA THR A 1 -0.44 3.67 12.48
C THR A 1 -1.35 2.62 11.86
N HIS A 2 -2.64 2.93 11.71
CA HIS A 2 -3.62 2.11 11.01
C HIS A 2 -3.91 2.60 9.58
N SER A 3 -3.22 3.65 9.10
CA SER A 3 -3.44 4.27 7.79
C SER A 3 -2.18 4.23 6.93
N VAL A 4 -2.33 3.76 5.69
CA VAL A 4 -1.28 3.81 4.65
C VAL A 4 -0.86 5.25 4.38
N ASP A 5 -1.83 6.17 4.32
CA ASP A 5 -1.58 7.57 4.00
C ASP A 5 -0.79 8.24 5.13
N GLU A 6 -1.16 7.99 6.39
CA GLU A 6 -0.40 8.49 7.54
C GLU A 6 1.04 7.95 7.54
N ALA A 7 1.22 6.66 7.22
CA ALA A 7 2.54 6.05 7.12
C ALA A 7 3.42 6.74 6.06
N LEU A 8 2.90 7.00 4.86
CA LEU A 8 3.65 7.65 3.79
C LEU A 8 3.99 9.12 4.08
N LEU A 9 3.14 9.82 4.81
CA LEU A 9 3.36 11.22 5.16
C LEU A 9 4.42 11.38 6.25
N LEU A 10 4.34 10.52 7.27
CA LEU A 10 5.09 10.67 8.50
C LEU A 10 6.38 9.86 8.54
N ALA A 11 6.47 8.71 7.87
CA ALA A 11 7.62 7.83 7.97
C ALA A 11 8.71 8.13 6.94
N ASP A 12 9.96 7.84 7.30
CA ASP A 12 11.07 7.72 6.35
C ASP A 12 11.24 6.26 5.89
N ARG A 13 10.79 5.30 6.71
CA ARG A 13 10.82 3.86 6.44
C ARG A 13 9.52 3.22 6.91
N ILE A 14 8.96 2.35 6.08
CA ILE A 14 7.75 1.59 6.37
C ILE A 14 8.11 0.11 6.43
N LEU A 15 7.78 -0.53 7.54
CA LEU A 15 7.89 -1.98 7.72
C LEU A 15 6.51 -2.60 7.56
N LEU A 16 6.37 -3.48 6.58
CA LEU A 16 5.14 -4.23 6.36
C LEU A 16 5.22 -5.54 7.14
N LEU A 17 4.24 -5.78 7.99
CA LEU A 17 4.17 -6.98 8.80
C LEU A 17 3.16 -7.97 8.21
N SER A 18 3.50 -9.25 8.24
CA SER A 18 2.57 -10.32 7.93
C SER A 18 1.42 -10.32 8.94
N PRO A 19 0.27 -10.88 8.56
CA PRO A 19 -0.71 -11.37 9.51
C PRO A 19 -0.07 -12.35 10.50
N ARG A 20 -0.78 -12.70 11.56
CA ARG A 20 -0.21 -13.46 12.68
C ARG A 20 0.47 -14.74 12.17
N PRO A 21 1.71 -15.04 12.61
CA PRO A 21 2.55 -14.30 13.55
C PRO A 21 3.32 -13.15 12.87
N GLY A 22 3.19 -11.91 13.35
CA GLY A 22 3.72 -10.70 12.69
C GLY A 22 5.22 -10.72 12.42
N ARG A 23 5.61 -11.09 11.19
CA ARG A 23 6.98 -11.04 10.67
C ARG A 23 7.12 -9.87 9.73
N VAL A 24 8.32 -9.30 9.62
CA VAL A 24 8.58 -8.30 8.57
C VAL A 24 8.59 -9.01 7.23
N VAL A 25 7.68 -8.61 6.35
CA VAL A 25 7.54 -9.15 4.98
C VAL A 25 8.23 -8.23 3.99
N GLU A 26 8.24 -6.94 4.28
CA GLU A 26 8.77 -5.93 3.37
C GLU A 26 9.25 -4.71 4.14
N GLU A 27 10.33 -4.11 3.65
CA GLU A 27 10.80 -2.82 4.10
C GLU A 27 10.84 -1.86 2.91
N LEU A 28 10.20 -0.70 3.08
CA LEU A 28 10.08 0.33 2.06
C LEU A 28 10.72 1.62 2.56
N SER A 29 11.66 2.17 1.79
CA SER A 29 12.17 3.52 2.01
C SER A 29 11.23 4.53 1.36
N VAL A 30 10.80 5.53 2.12
CA VAL A 30 9.91 6.60 1.64
C VAL A 30 10.78 7.68 0.98
N PRO A 31 10.70 7.89 -0.35
CA PRO A 31 11.66 8.71 -1.09
C PRO A 31 11.45 10.22 -0.92
N PHE A 32 10.43 10.64 -0.17
CA PHE A 32 10.09 12.04 -0.08
C PHE A 32 10.98 12.75 0.95
N ARG A 33 11.69 13.80 0.51
CA ARG A 33 12.65 14.56 1.34
C ARG A 33 11.97 15.33 2.50
N ARG A 34 12.70 15.49 3.62
CA ARG A 34 12.34 16.37 4.75
C ARG A 34 12.87 17.80 4.55
N PRO A 35 12.26 18.85 5.13
CA PRO A 35 11.06 18.86 5.97
C PRO A 35 9.75 18.90 5.15
N ARG A 36 8.70 18.27 5.67
CA ARG A 36 7.36 18.20 5.04
C ARG A 36 6.58 19.52 5.06
N SER A 37 7.11 20.56 5.72
CA SER A 37 6.52 21.89 5.77
C SER A 37 6.66 22.67 4.47
N THR A 38 7.66 22.34 3.65
CA THR A 38 7.98 23.06 2.41
C THR A 38 7.51 22.30 1.16
N PHE A 39 7.20 21.01 1.30
CA PHE A 39 6.82 20.14 0.20
C PHE A 39 5.75 19.15 0.66
N ASP A 40 4.58 19.19 0.02
CA ASP A 40 3.54 18.19 0.24
C ASP A 40 3.84 16.96 -0.64
N PRO A 41 4.26 15.82 -0.06
CA PRO A 41 4.57 14.63 -0.84
C PRO A 41 3.37 14.07 -1.60
N ARG A 42 2.12 14.45 -1.31
CA ARG A 42 0.97 14.06 -2.12
C ARG A 42 0.99 14.63 -3.55
N THR A 43 1.79 15.66 -3.78
CA THR A 43 2.00 16.24 -5.11
C THR A 43 3.02 15.47 -5.94
N ASP A 44 3.77 14.55 -5.34
CA ASP A 44 4.74 13.70 -6.01
C ASP A 44 4.05 12.50 -6.69
N ALA A 45 4.44 12.18 -7.92
CA ALA A 45 3.90 11.04 -8.66
C ALA A 45 4.19 9.69 -7.98
N ALA A 46 5.25 9.59 -7.18
CA ALA A 46 5.57 8.38 -6.41
C ALA A 46 4.59 8.12 -5.26
N PHE A 47 3.86 9.14 -4.78
CA PHE A 47 2.90 9.00 -3.68
C PHE A 47 1.72 8.06 -3.99
N PRO A 48 0.91 8.30 -5.05
CA PRO A 48 -0.17 7.39 -5.39
C PRO A 48 0.35 5.98 -5.74
N ALA A 49 1.54 5.86 -6.36
CA ALA A 49 2.15 4.58 -6.67
C ALA A 49 2.51 3.77 -5.40
N LEU A 50 3.20 4.39 -4.44
CA LEU A 50 3.55 3.75 -3.16
C LEU A 50 2.32 3.42 -2.33
N ARG A 51 1.32 4.30 -2.34
CA ARG A 51 0.03 4.08 -1.67
C ARG A 51 -0.67 2.85 -2.23
N ARG A 52 -0.75 2.74 -3.57
CA ARG A 52 -1.37 1.60 -4.23
C ARG A 52 -0.62 0.30 -3.93
N HIS A 53 0.70 0.33 -4.03
CA HIS A 53 1.56 -0.80 -3.71
C HIS A 53 1.31 -1.32 -2.29
N LEU A 54 1.39 -0.44 -1.28
CA LEU A 54 1.14 -0.81 0.12
C LEU A 54 -0.26 -1.40 0.32
N TRP A 55 -1.28 -0.83 -0.32
CA TRP A 55 -2.63 -1.35 -0.25
C TRP A 55 -2.76 -2.75 -0.86
N ASP A 56 -2.20 -2.96 -2.05
CA ASP A 56 -2.25 -4.26 -2.72
C ASP A 56 -1.51 -5.33 -1.92
N ARG A 57 -0.37 -4.99 -1.31
CA ARG A 57 0.39 -5.90 -0.43
C ARG A 57 -0.41 -6.26 0.83
N LEU A 58 -1.00 -5.28 1.51
CA LEU A 58 -1.85 -5.53 2.68
C LEU A 58 -3.05 -6.41 2.32
N ARG A 59 -3.73 -6.10 1.23
CA ARG A 59 -4.89 -6.86 0.75
C ARG A 59 -4.50 -8.31 0.44
N ALA A 60 -3.43 -8.52 -0.30
CA ALA A 60 -2.95 -9.86 -0.64
C ALA A 60 -2.68 -10.69 0.61
N MET A 61 -1.99 -10.10 1.61
CA MET A 61 -1.70 -10.79 2.86
C MET A 61 -2.95 -11.18 3.63
N VAL A 62 -3.93 -10.26 3.75
CA VAL A 62 -5.20 -10.53 4.44
C VAL A 62 -5.99 -11.63 3.75
N LEU A 63 -6.11 -11.58 2.42
CA LEU A 63 -6.84 -12.60 1.65
C LEU A 63 -6.15 -13.98 1.67
N SER A 64 -4.84 -14.01 1.88
CA SER A 64 -4.05 -15.25 1.94
C SER A 64 -3.91 -15.84 3.36
N ASP A 65 -4.34 -15.12 4.40
CA ASP A 65 -4.25 -15.61 5.78
C ASP A 65 -5.43 -16.54 6.08
N PRO A 66 -5.19 -17.84 6.35
CA PRO A 66 -6.26 -18.79 6.67
C PRO A 66 -7.04 -18.45 7.95
N ASN A 67 -6.52 -17.55 8.78
CA ASN A 67 -7.20 -17.06 9.98
C ASN A 67 -7.96 -15.74 9.75
N SER A 68 -7.99 -15.25 8.51
CA SER A 68 -8.75 -14.05 8.16
C SER A 68 -10.21 -14.40 7.86
N ASP A 69 -11.13 -13.55 8.32
CA ASP A 69 -12.54 -13.59 7.92
C ASP A 69 -12.75 -13.40 6.40
N PHE A 70 -11.69 -12.99 5.68
CA PHE A 70 -11.70 -12.76 4.24
C PHE A 70 -10.92 -13.80 3.45
N PHE A 71 -10.50 -14.91 4.09
CA PHE A 71 -9.75 -15.99 3.42
C PHE A 71 -10.58 -16.61 2.29
N GLU A 72 -10.02 -16.65 1.08
CA GLU A 72 -10.66 -17.21 -0.14
C GLU A 72 -12.03 -16.58 -0.51
N THR A 73 -12.41 -15.45 0.08
CA THR A 73 -13.68 -14.80 -0.24
C THR A 73 -13.59 -14.16 -1.64
N PRO A 74 -14.51 -14.48 -2.57
CA PRO A 74 -14.62 -13.75 -3.82
C PRO A 74 -15.12 -12.35 -3.51
N VAL A 75 -14.21 -11.37 -3.48
CA VAL A 75 -14.54 -9.94 -3.33
C VAL A 75 -15.15 -9.43 -4.63
N ALA A 76 -16.35 -9.90 -4.96
CA ALA A 76 -17.20 -9.33 -5.99
C ALA A 76 -17.76 -8.01 -5.46
N GLY A 77 -17.19 -6.87 -5.88
CA GLY A 77 -17.82 -5.58 -5.60
C GLY A 77 -16.93 -4.35 -5.47
N ILE A 78 -15.61 -4.44 -5.65
CA ILE A 78 -14.77 -3.23 -5.77
C ILE A 78 -14.32 -3.15 -7.23
N PRO A 79 -14.74 -2.13 -8.01
CA PRO A 79 -14.20 -1.95 -9.35
C PRO A 79 -12.71 -1.70 -9.19
N ILE A 80 -11.92 -2.66 -9.63
CA ILE A 80 -10.52 -2.46 -9.93
C ILE A 80 -10.58 -1.47 -11.09
N CYS A 81 -10.14 -0.23 -10.87
CA CYS A 81 -9.90 0.69 -11.98
C CYS A 81 -8.72 0.13 -12.78
N ASP A 82 -8.97 -0.90 -13.59
CA ASP A 82 -8.11 -1.33 -14.69
C ASP A 82 -8.34 -0.34 -15.84
N GLU A 83 -7.82 0.88 -15.69
CA GLU A 83 -7.72 1.86 -16.77
C GLU A 83 -6.25 2.03 -17.17
N PHE A 84 -5.65 0.91 -17.59
CA PHE A 84 -4.46 0.90 -18.42
C PHE A 84 -4.60 -0.19 -19.49
N SER A 85 -5.58 -0.01 -20.38
CA SER A 85 -5.44 -0.54 -21.74
C SER A 85 -4.53 0.42 -22.49
N SER A 86 -3.27 0.04 -22.56
CA SER A 86 -2.23 0.64 -23.38
C SER A 86 -2.70 0.79 -24.83
N SER A 87 -2.65 2.03 -25.31
CA SER A 87 -2.35 2.36 -26.69
C SER A 87 -1.22 1.47 -27.22
N GLY A 88 -1.47 0.77 -28.31
CA GLY A 88 -0.54 -0.19 -28.88
C GLY A 88 -1.07 -0.95 -30.10
N ALA A 89 -1.51 -0.21 -31.13
CA ALA A 89 -1.42 -0.57 -32.55
C ALA A 89 -1.83 0.64 -33.41
#